data_AF-A0A959YCU9-F1
#
_entry.id   AF-A0A959YCU9-F1
#
_cell.length_a   1.000
_cell.length_b   1.000
_cell.length_c   1.000
_cell.angle_alpha   90.00
_cell.angle_beta   90.00
_cell.angle_gamma   90.00
#
_symmetry.space_group_name_H-M   'P 1'
#
loop_
_entity.id
_entity.type
_entity.pdbx_description
1 polymer ?
#
loop_
_entity_poly.entity_id
_entity_poly.type
_entity_poly.pdbx_seq_one_letter_code
_entity_poly.pdbx_strand_id
1 'polypeptide(L)'
;MSYYKTIDGKQYDGTIIELAEKLTAGQGDGRISMADAEKLYAAVKDGDTYTDIEKDTMAYIREKFKWTDEADEWFRSEVRKWAATK
;
A
#
# COMPACT_ATOMS: atom_id res chain seq x y z
N MET A 1 -8.06 13.36 8.45
CA MET A 1 -7.56 12.73 9.70
C MET A 1 -6.95 11.42 9.27
N SER A 2 -5.65 11.23 9.52
CA SER A 2 -4.99 9.93 9.34
C SER A 2 -5.60 8.96 10.34
N TYR A 3 -6.18 7.86 9.87
CA TYR A 3 -6.75 6.82 10.72
C TYR A 3 -5.83 5.60 10.69
N TYR A 4 -5.65 4.98 11.86
CA TYR A 4 -4.82 3.80 12.02
C TYR A 4 -5.65 2.56 12.30
N LYS A 5 -5.29 1.46 11.63
CA LYS A 5 -5.83 0.11 11.89
C LYS A 5 -4.81 -0.64 12.75
N THR A 6 -5.27 -1.27 13.82
CA THR A 6 -4.42 -2.13 14.67
C THR A 6 -4.63 -3.58 14.28
N ILE A 7 -3.55 -4.27 13.89
CA ILE A 7 -3.55 -5.69 13.54
C ILE A 7 -2.42 -6.33 14.33
N ASP A 8 -2.75 -7.36 15.13
CA ASP A 8 -1.80 -8.08 15.98
C ASP A 8 -0.96 -7.16 16.90
N GLY A 9 -1.60 -6.11 17.44
CA GLY A 9 -0.96 -5.15 18.35
C GLY A 9 -0.07 -4.11 17.66
N LYS A 10 0.00 -4.11 16.32
CA LYS A 10 0.77 -3.14 15.53
C LYS A 10 -0.15 -2.20 14.77
N GLN A 11 0.23 -0.92 14.69
CA GLN A 11 -0.53 0.10 13.98
C GLN A 11 -0.06 0.23 12.53
N TYR A 12 -1.04 0.45 11.65
CA TYR A 12 -0.85 0.63 10.22
C TYR A 12 -1.75 1.76 9.73
N ASP A 13 -1.41 2.35 8.57
CA ASP A 13 -2.32 3.24 7.86
C ASP A 13 -3.54 2.44 7.40
N GLY A 14 -4.67 2.69 8.06
CA GLY A 14 -5.91 1.97 7.80
C GLY A 14 -6.50 2.32 6.44
N THR A 15 -6.24 3.52 5.93
CA THR A 15 -6.71 3.97 4.61
C THR A 15 -6.08 3.15 3.51
N ILE A 16 -4.76 2.92 3.59
CA ILE A 16 -4.02 2.11 2.63
C ILE A 16 -4.46 0.65 2.67
N ILE A 17 -4.62 0.07 3.88
CA ILE A 17 -5.06 -1.32 4.02
C ILE A 17 -6.45 -1.51 3.41
N GLU A 18 -7.41 -0.66 3.75
CA GLU A 18 -8.77 -0.77 3.21
C GLU A 18 -8.81 -0.56 1.70
N LEU A 19 -7.96 0.31 1.16
CA LEU A 19 -7.85 0.49 -0.28
C LEU A 19 -7.35 -0.80 -0.94
N ALA A 20 -6.30 -1.44 -0.41
CA ALA A 20 -5.80 -2.72 -0.93
C ALA A 20 -6.87 -3.83 -0.84
N GLU A 21 -7.61 -3.91 0.27
CA GLU A 21 -8.75 -4.82 0.43
C GLU A 21 -9.82 -4.57 -0.65
N LYS A 22 -10.20 -3.31 -0.89
CA LYS A 22 -11.21 -2.95 -1.90
C LYS A 22 -10.77 -3.26 -3.33
N LEU A 23 -9.51 -2.97 -3.67
CA LEU A 23 -8.98 -3.22 -5.01
C LEU A 23 -8.88 -4.72 -5.32
N THR A 24 -8.69 -5.56 -4.30
CA THR A 24 -8.59 -7.02 -4.46
C THR A 24 -9.91 -7.77 -4.25
N ALA A 25 -10.93 -7.16 -3.65
CA ALA A 25 -12.25 -7.77 -3.41
C ALA A 25 -13.18 -7.82 -4.64
N GLY A 26 -12.79 -7.21 -5.76
CA GLY A 26 -13.61 -7.06 -6.97
C GLY A 26 -13.47 -8.18 -8.01
N GLN A 27 -13.90 -7.89 -9.25
CA GLN A 27 -13.73 -8.78 -10.40
C GLN A 27 -12.28 -8.76 -10.89
N GLY A 28 -11.68 -9.94 -11.05
CA GLY A 28 -10.29 -10.13 -11.44
C GLY A 28 -9.76 -11.46 -10.91
N ASP A 29 -8.44 -11.61 -10.88
CA ASP A 29 -7.78 -12.80 -10.33
C ASP A 29 -7.37 -12.65 -8.84
N GLY A 30 -7.84 -11.58 -8.19
CA GLY A 30 -7.57 -11.27 -6.79
C GLY A 30 -6.15 -10.77 -6.52
N ARG A 31 -5.38 -10.41 -7.55
CA ARG A 31 -4.06 -9.77 -7.42
C ARG A 31 -4.17 -8.26 -7.59
N ILE A 32 -3.27 -7.54 -6.95
CA ILE A 32 -3.04 -6.12 -7.21
C ILE A 32 -2.37 -6.02 -8.58
N SER A 33 -3.12 -5.50 -9.54
CA SER A 33 -2.65 -5.20 -10.89
C SER A 33 -1.84 -3.90 -10.92
N MET A 34 -1.21 -3.59 -12.05
CA MET A 34 -0.51 -2.31 -12.25
C MET A 34 -1.44 -1.11 -11.98
N ALA A 35 -2.68 -1.15 -12.48
CA ALA A 35 -3.65 -0.08 -12.28
C ALA A 35 -4.06 0.08 -10.80
N ASP A 36 -4.05 -1.00 -10.03
CA ASP A 36 -4.34 -0.98 -8.60
C ASP A 36 -3.14 -0.47 -7.80
N ALA A 37 -1.94 -0.86 -8.19
CA ALA A 37 -0.69 -0.36 -7.63
C ALA A 37 -0.56 1.16 -7.81
N GLU A 38 -0.94 1.72 -8.97
CA GLU A 38 -0.95 3.16 -9.22
C GLU A 38 -1.91 3.91 -8.27
N LYS A 39 -3.10 3.36 -8.03
CA LYS A 39 -4.08 3.93 -7.08
C LYS A 39 -3.55 3.88 -5.65
N LEU A 40 -2.96 2.75 -5.24
CA LEU A 40 -2.32 2.60 -3.94
C LEU A 40 -1.18 3.61 -3.77
N TYR A 41 -0.35 3.78 -4.79
CA TYR A 41 0.78 4.71 -4.73
C TYR A 41 0.30 6.17 -4.62
N ALA A 42 -0.77 6.53 -5.32
CA ALA A 42 -1.38 7.85 -5.16
C ALA A 42 -1.82 8.09 -3.71
N ALA A 43 -2.46 7.10 -3.08
CA ALA A 43 -2.88 7.19 -1.68
C ALA A 43 -1.70 7.31 -0.70
N VAL A 44 -0.61 6.55 -0.94
CA VAL A 44 0.63 6.65 -0.12
C VAL A 44 1.18 8.07 -0.16
N LYS A 45 1.23 8.68 -1.35
CA LYS A 45 1.75 10.04 -1.50
C LYS A 45 0.87 11.11 -0.87
N ASP A 46 -0.44 10.91 -0.86
CA ASP A 46 -1.41 11.86 -0.31
C ASP A 46 -1.23 12.05 1.20
N GLY A 47 -0.74 11.04 1.91
CA GLY A 47 -0.36 11.13 3.33
C GLY A 47 0.83 12.07 3.60
N ASP A 48 1.58 12.46 2.58
CA ASP A 48 2.72 13.40 2.53
C ASP A 48 3.90 13.12 3.50
N THR A 49 3.81 12.05 4.29
CA THR A 49 4.80 11.63 5.30
C THR A 49 5.13 10.15 5.15
N TYR A 50 6.31 9.72 5.63
CA TYR A 50 6.75 8.33 5.54
C TYR A 50 7.43 7.88 6.82
N THR A 51 6.62 7.70 7.86
CA THR A 51 7.04 7.27 9.20
C THR A 51 7.20 5.75 9.27
N ASP A 52 7.49 5.23 10.46
CA ASP A 52 7.56 3.78 10.66
C ASP A 52 6.21 3.09 10.45
N ILE A 53 5.08 3.79 10.70
CA ILE A 53 3.74 3.27 10.41
C ILE A 53 3.54 3.04 8.91
N GLU A 54 3.93 4.00 8.05
CA GLU A 54 3.81 3.85 6.60
C GLU A 54 4.73 2.73 6.08
N LYS A 55 5.97 2.64 6.58
CA LYS A 55 6.89 1.54 6.23
C LYS A 55 6.29 0.17 6.58
N ASP A 56 5.75 0.06 7.79
CA ASP A 56 5.12 -1.15 8.29
C ASP A 56 3.87 -1.50 7.48
N THR A 57 3.12 -0.49 7.06
CA THR A 57 1.95 -0.66 6.18
C THR A 57 2.36 -1.17 4.81
N MET A 58 3.42 -0.62 4.21
CA MET A 58 3.95 -1.10 2.93
C MET A 58 4.41 -2.56 3.02
N ALA A 59 5.10 -2.92 4.11
CA ALA A 59 5.50 -4.30 4.35
C ALA A 59 4.28 -5.22 4.48
N TYR A 60 3.27 -4.80 5.27
CA TYR A 60 2.06 -5.57 5.50
C TYR A 60 1.27 -5.81 4.21
N ILE A 61 0.99 -4.79 3.40
CA ILE A 61 0.21 -4.98 2.17
C ILE A 61 0.96 -5.84 1.14
N ARG A 62 2.29 -5.82 1.18
CA ARG A 62 3.10 -6.62 0.27
C ARG A 62 3.13 -8.09 0.65
N GLU A 63 3.10 -8.39 1.95
CA GLU A 63 3.01 -9.76 2.45
C GLU A 63 1.59 -10.32 2.35
N LYS A 64 0.59 -9.48 2.64
CA LYS A 64 -0.80 -9.91 2.78
C LYS A 64 -1.52 -10.11 1.46
N PHE A 65 -1.23 -9.29 0.46
CA PHE A 65 -1.90 -9.32 -0.85
C PHE A 65 -1.03 -9.99 -1.89
N LYS A 66 -1.68 -10.57 -2.91
CA LYS A 66 -0.98 -11.04 -4.11
C LYS A 66 -0.84 -9.87 -5.06
N TRP A 67 0.26 -9.84 -5.80
CA TRP A 67 0.56 -8.81 -6.80
C TRP A 67 0.85 -9.50 -8.13
N THR A 68 0.68 -8.78 -9.24
CA THR A 68 1.43 -9.16 -10.45
C THR A 68 2.89 -8.74 -10.26
N ASP A 69 3.80 -9.45 -10.92
CA ASP A 69 5.24 -9.18 -10.77
C ASP A 69 5.57 -7.75 -11.21
N GLU A 70 4.96 -7.27 -12.31
CA GLU A 70 5.19 -5.90 -12.79
C GLU A 70 4.69 -4.85 -11.79
N ALA A 71 3.53 -5.09 -11.16
CA ALA A 71 2.93 -4.18 -10.21
C ALA A 71 3.76 -4.07 -8.93
N ASP A 72 4.23 -5.21 -8.40
CA ASP A 72 5.10 -5.24 -7.21
C ASP A 72 6.42 -4.51 -7.46
N GLU A 73 7.08 -4.80 -8.59
CA GLU A 73 8.36 -4.16 -8.92
C GLU A 73 8.20 -2.64 -9.05
N TRP A 74 7.21 -2.20 -9.83
CA TRP A 74 6.96 -0.78 -10.05
C TRP A 74 6.61 -0.06 -8.75
N PHE A 75 5.68 -0.59 -7.96
CA PHE A 75 5.20 0.03 -6.74
C PHE A 75 6.33 0.27 -5.74
N ARG A 76 7.19 -0.74 -5.53
CA ARG A 76 8.35 -0.63 -4.64
C ARG A 76 9.35 0.42 -5.11
N SER A 77 9.61 0.46 -6.41
CA SER A 77 10.50 1.45 -7.01
C SER A 77 9.98 2.86 -6.74
N GLU A 78 8.70 3.10 -7.01
CA GLU A 78 8.09 4.43 -6.87
C GLU A 78 7.97 4.87 -5.41
N VAL A 79 7.51 3.98 -4.52
CA VAL A 79 7.49 4.26 -3.07
C VAL A 79 8.90 4.57 -2.55
N ARG A 80 9.93 3.83 -2.97
CA ARG A 80 11.32 4.09 -2.56
C ARG A 80 11.83 5.44 -3.06
N LYS A 81 11.56 5.79 -4.32
CA LYS A 81 11.97 7.08 -4.90
C LYS A 81 11.32 8.24 -4.16
N TRP A 82 10.02 8.16 -3.93
CA TRP A 82 9.28 9.21 -3.24
C TRP A 82 9.66 9.31 -1.76
N ALA A 83 9.80 8.18 -1.06
CA ALA A 83 10.22 8.17 0.35
C ALA A 83 11.61 8.80 0.56
N ALA A 84 12.50 8.73 -0.44
CA ALA A 84 13.81 9.38 -0.38
C ALA A 84 13.74 10.92 -0.44
N THR A 85 12.59 11.50 -0.79
CA THR A 85 12.38 12.96 -0.80
C THR A 85 11.66 13.47 0.45
N LYS A 86 11.48 12.62 1.47
CA LYS A 86 10.77 12.92 2.72
C LYS A 86 11.71 13.06 3.91
#